data_AF-A0A7H0GYV9-F1
#
_entry.id   AF-A0A7H0GYV9-F1
#
_cell.length_a   1.000
_cell.length_b   1.000
_cell.length_c   1.000
_cell.angle_alpha   90.00
_cell.angle_beta   90.00
_cell.angle_gamma   90.00
#
_symmetry.space_group_name_H-M   'P 1'
#
loop_
_entity.id
_entity.type
_entity.pdbx_description
1 polymer ?
#
loop_
_entity_poly.entity_id
_entity_poly.type
_entity_poly.pdbx_seq_one_letter_code
_entity_poly.pdbx_strand_id
1 'polypeptide(L)'
;MLLALRAAGYKHLKGIDVSEKGITLAQERGLTDVAVMDGAHLSFPDASFDLVIASDVLEHIEDEAQALREWRRVLRPGGRLLVFVPAHQYLWSRHDEVNHHFRRYSAKSLRTAITKASLRVERLAFWNFTLFFPTAMVRLMQRVLPKPEGPITGDLVPLPPLANTGLLRLIKAENRLLRVLNFPVGVSVFALAQKAE
;
A
#
# COMPACT_ATOMS: atom_id res chain seq x y z
N MET A 1 -0.31 -5.42 10.10
CA MET A 1 -1.51 -5.83 9.34
C MET A 1 -2.03 -7.21 9.74
N LEU A 2 -1.26 -8.30 9.57
CA LEU A 2 -1.74 -9.67 9.83
C LEU A 2 -2.29 -9.90 11.24
N LEU A 3 -1.64 -9.34 12.27
CA LEU A 3 -2.14 -9.40 13.65
C LEU A 3 -3.54 -8.77 13.81
N ALA A 4 -3.81 -7.68 13.09
CA ALA A 4 -5.11 -7.01 13.11
C ALA A 4 -6.19 -7.84 12.39
N LEU A 5 -5.84 -8.52 11.29
CA LEU A 5 -6.74 -9.46 10.61
C LEU A 5 -7.04 -10.66 11.51
N ARG A 6 -6.03 -11.21 12.19
CA ARG A 6 -6.22 -12.29 13.17
C ARG A 6 -7.17 -11.86 14.29
N ALA A 7 -6.98 -10.66 14.84
CA ALA A 7 -7.87 -10.10 15.86
C ALA A 7 -9.30 -9.86 15.34
N ALA A 8 -9.46 -9.59 14.04
CA ALA A 8 -10.76 -9.46 13.38
C ALA A 8 -11.40 -10.80 13.00
N GLY A 9 -10.79 -11.94 13.35
CA GLY A 9 -11.34 -13.28 13.15
C GLY A 9 -10.97 -13.96 11.83
N TYR A 10 -10.10 -13.35 11.01
CA TYR A 10 -9.58 -14.00 9.81
C TYR A 10 -8.65 -15.16 10.19
N LYS A 11 -8.71 -16.25 9.40
CA LYS A 11 -7.96 -17.49 9.61
C LYS A 11 -7.05 -17.77 8.41
N HIS A 12 -6.13 -18.72 8.56
CA HIS A 12 -5.21 -19.16 7.49
C HIS A 12 -4.41 -18.01 6.84
N LEU A 13 -3.97 -17.08 7.67
CA LEU A 13 -3.23 -15.89 7.24
C LEU A 13 -1.84 -16.30 6.75
N LYS A 14 -1.49 -15.91 5.52
CA LYS A 14 -0.13 -15.99 4.99
C LYS A 14 0.45 -14.59 4.85
N GLY A 15 1.73 -14.42 5.18
CA GLY A 15 2.48 -13.19 4.96
C GLY A 15 3.74 -13.42 4.14
N ILE A 16 4.07 -12.46 3.29
CA ILE A 16 5.31 -12.50 2.52
C ILE A 16 5.99 -11.15 2.55
N ASP A 17 7.30 -11.16 2.40
CA ASP A 17 8.16 -10.00 2.25
C ASP A 17 9.46 -10.45 1.55
N VAL A 18 10.12 -9.59 0.80
CA VAL A 18 11.44 -9.89 0.21
C VAL A 18 12.57 -9.83 1.25
N SER A 19 12.31 -9.17 2.39
CA SER A 19 13.27 -8.97 3.47
C SER A 19 13.24 -10.12 4.48
N GLU A 20 14.33 -10.86 4.55
CA GLU A 20 14.58 -11.85 5.62
C GLU A 20 14.37 -11.25 7.01
N LYS A 21 14.90 -10.04 7.24
CA LYS A 21 14.75 -9.33 8.53
C LYS A 21 13.28 -9.03 8.84
N GLY A 22 12.50 -8.64 7.83
CA GLY A 22 11.07 -8.40 7.97
C GLY A 22 10.31 -9.66 8.39
N ILE A 23 10.66 -10.79 7.78
CA ILE A 23 10.10 -12.11 8.10
C ILE A 23 10.49 -12.56 9.51
N THR A 24 11.76 -12.45 9.90
CA THR A 24 12.21 -12.77 11.26
C THR A 24 11.45 -11.95 12.31
N LEU A 25 11.31 -10.65 12.10
CA LEU A 25 10.55 -9.79 13.01
C LEU A 25 9.06 -10.14 13.06
N ALA A 26 8.48 -10.58 11.95
CA ALA A 26 7.10 -11.07 11.92
C ALA A 26 6.94 -12.37 12.74
N GLN A 27 7.90 -13.29 12.63
CA GLN A 27 7.94 -14.55 13.40
C GLN A 27 8.09 -14.29 14.91
N GLU A 28 9.00 -13.38 15.31
CA GLU A 28 9.16 -12.95 16.71
C GLU A 28 7.86 -12.38 17.30
N ARG A 29 7.00 -11.78 16.46
CA ARG A 29 5.67 -11.27 16.84
C ARG A 29 4.57 -12.34 16.83
N GLY A 30 4.94 -13.61 16.69
CA GLY A 30 4.02 -14.75 16.73
C GLY A 30 3.21 -14.94 15.45
N LEU A 31 3.75 -14.56 14.29
CA LEU A 31 3.22 -14.93 12.98
C LEU A 31 4.01 -16.12 12.45
N THR A 32 3.42 -17.30 12.46
CA THR A 32 4.10 -18.56 12.08
C THR A 32 4.05 -18.84 10.59
N ASP A 33 3.06 -18.28 9.89
CA ASP A 33 2.78 -18.53 8.48
C ASP A 33 3.29 -17.39 7.58
N VAL A 34 4.58 -17.06 7.72
CA VAL A 34 5.24 -16.00 6.96
C VAL A 34 6.51 -16.52 6.29
N ALA A 35 6.81 -16.04 5.08
CA ALA A 35 7.95 -16.53 4.31
C ALA A 35 8.59 -15.41 3.47
N VAL A 36 9.89 -15.54 3.21
CA VAL A 36 10.58 -14.66 2.27
C VAL A 36 10.11 -15.03 0.86
N MET A 37 9.54 -14.07 0.14
CA MET A 37 8.99 -14.30 -1.19
C MET A 37 8.86 -13.00 -1.98
N ASP A 38 9.09 -13.11 -3.29
CA ASP A 38 8.81 -12.05 -4.24
C ASP A 38 7.31 -12.00 -4.56
N GLY A 39 6.70 -10.83 -4.39
CA GLY A 39 5.29 -10.58 -4.71
C GLY A 39 4.94 -10.76 -6.19
N ALA A 40 5.93 -10.76 -7.09
CA ALA A 40 5.77 -11.06 -8.52
C ALA A 40 5.93 -12.55 -8.88
N HIS A 41 6.35 -13.40 -7.94
CA HIS A 41 6.60 -14.82 -8.16
C HIS A 41 6.16 -15.63 -6.93
N LEU A 42 4.85 -15.87 -6.80
CA LEU A 42 4.29 -16.51 -5.63
C LEU A 42 4.39 -18.04 -5.72
N SER A 43 4.90 -18.68 -4.67
CA SER A 43 4.91 -20.15 -4.55
C SER A 43 3.59 -20.74 -4.07
N PHE A 44 2.53 -19.94 -3.98
CA PHE A 44 1.20 -20.39 -3.59
C PHE A 44 0.46 -21.02 -4.78
N PRO A 45 -0.38 -22.04 -4.56
CA PRO A 45 -1.25 -22.60 -5.60
C PRO A 45 -2.29 -21.59 -6.08
N ASP A 46 -2.81 -21.84 -7.28
CA ASP A 46 -3.96 -21.13 -7.85
C ASP A 46 -5.17 -21.21 -6.90
N ALA A 47 -5.99 -20.16 -6.89
CA ALA A 47 -7.26 -20.13 -6.16
C ALA A 47 -7.15 -20.54 -4.67
N SER A 48 -6.09 -20.10 -3.99
CA SER A 48 -5.83 -20.43 -2.59
C SER A 48 -6.44 -19.42 -1.59
N PHE A 49 -6.65 -18.17 -2.00
CA PHE A 49 -7.02 -17.08 -1.08
C PHE A 49 -8.34 -16.40 -1.44
N ASP A 50 -9.13 -16.07 -0.42
CA ASP A 50 -10.34 -15.24 -0.56
C ASP A 50 -10.01 -13.74 -0.65
N LEU A 51 -8.87 -13.34 -0.07
CA LEU A 51 -8.42 -11.95 0.03
C LEU A 51 -6.89 -11.86 -0.08
N VAL A 52 -6.41 -10.97 -0.96
CA VAL A 52 -5.01 -10.52 -1.04
C VAL A 52 -4.97 -9.05 -0.65
N ILE A 53 -4.05 -8.67 0.23
CA ILE A 53 -3.81 -7.26 0.59
C ILE A 53 -2.35 -6.92 0.28
N ALA A 54 -2.15 -5.91 -0.54
CA ALA A 54 -0.85 -5.33 -0.86
C ALA A 54 -0.85 -3.85 -0.42
N SER A 55 -0.15 -3.55 0.69
CA SER A 55 -0.07 -2.20 1.23
C SER A 55 1.34 -1.66 1.03
N ASP A 56 1.48 -0.68 0.14
CA ASP A 56 2.76 -0.08 -0.24
C ASP A 56 3.77 -1.15 -0.71
N VAL A 57 3.35 -1.93 -1.72
CA VAL A 57 4.12 -3.04 -2.32
C VAL A 57 4.25 -2.89 -3.83
N LEU A 58 3.17 -2.56 -4.53
CA LEU A 58 3.14 -2.59 -6.00
C LEU A 58 4.08 -1.56 -6.64
N GLU A 59 4.33 -0.44 -5.97
CA GLU A 59 5.29 0.59 -6.37
C GLU A 59 6.75 0.15 -6.32
N HIS A 60 7.06 -0.91 -5.57
CA HIS A 60 8.38 -1.51 -5.43
C HIS A 60 8.64 -2.66 -6.42
N ILE A 61 7.64 -3.04 -7.22
CA ILE A 61 7.76 -4.11 -8.20
C ILE A 61 7.91 -3.50 -9.60
N GLU A 62 9.00 -3.81 -10.29
CA GLU A 62 9.27 -3.28 -11.62
C GLU A 62 8.23 -3.78 -12.65
N ASP A 63 8.02 -5.10 -12.70
CA ASP A 63 6.95 -5.73 -13.48
C ASP A 63 5.65 -5.81 -12.66
N GLU A 64 4.99 -4.66 -12.50
CA GLU A 64 3.69 -4.56 -11.82
C GLU A 64 2.63 -5.49 -12.47
N ALA A 65 2.74 -5.75 -13.77
CA ALA A 65 1.78 -6.58 -14.49
C ALA A 65 1.92 -8.05 -14.09
N GLN A 66 3.15 -8.53 -13.89
CA GLN A 66 3.43 -9.86 -13.36
C GLN A 66 2.90 -10.02 -11.94
N ALA A 67 3.16 -9.07 -11.05
CA ALA A 67 2.60 -9.11 -9.69
C ALA A 67 1.08 -9.16 -9.68
N LEU A 68 0.39 -8.30 -10.45
CA LEU A 68 -1.06 -8.32 -10.51
C LEU A 68 -1.62 -9.63 -11.11
N ARG A 69 -0.92 -10.25 -12.06
CA ARG A 69 -1.28 -11.58 -12.59
C ARG A 69 -1.15 -12.66 -11.52
N GLU A 70 -0.05 -12.68 -10.77
CA GLU A 70 0.15 -13.62 -9.66
C GLU A 70 -0.90 -13.44 -8.57
N TRP A 71 -1.18 -12.20 -8.18
CA TRP A 71 -2.19 -11.91 -7.15
C TRP A 71 -3.57 -12.34 -7.60
N ARG A 72 -3.92 -12.14 -8.88
CA ARG A 72 -5.15 -12.70 -9.45
C ARG A 72 -5.11 -14.23 -9.50
N ARG A 73 -3.98 -14.86 -9.85
CA ARG A 73 -3.86 -16.33 -9.95
C ARG A 73 -4.20 -17.00 -8.63
N VAL A 74 -3.58 -16.51 -7.54
CA VAL A 74 -3.76 -17.09 -6.19
C VAL A 74 -5.12 -16.75 -5.57
N LEU A 75 -5.84 -15.74 -6.08
CA LEU A 75 -7.22 -15.47 -5.66
C LEU A 75 -8.19 -16.53 -6.17
N ARG A 76 -9.11 -16.95 -5.30
CA ARG A 76 -10.28 -17.74 -5.69
C ARG A 76 -11.21 -16.95 -6.62
N PRO A 77 -12.01 -17.60 -7.47
CA PRO A 77 -13.14 -16.95 -8.11
C PRO A 77 -14.00 -16.21 -7.08
N GLY A 78 -14.39 -14.96 -7.38
CA GLY A 78 -15.07 -14.08 -6.43
C GLY A 78 -14.19 -13.46 -5.32
N GLY A 79 -12.92 -13.89 -5.20
CA GLY A 79 -11.95 -13.36 -4.24
C GLY A 79 -11.54 -11.91 -4.52
N ARG A 80 -11.07 -11.21 -3.49
CA ARG A 80 -10.77 -9.76 -3.55
C ARG A 80 -9.30 -9.42 -3.41
N LEU A 81 -8.87 -8.41 -4.13
CA LEU A 81 -7.58 -7.75 -4.00
C LEU A 81 -7.79 -6.35 -3.41
N LEU A 82 -7.05 -6.02 -2.36
CA LEU A 82 -6.96 -4.68 -1.80
C LEU A 82 -5.54 -4.15 -1.96
N VAL A 83 -5.36 -3.14 -2.80
CA VAL A 83 -4.06 -2.50 -3.05
C VAL A 83 -4.07 -1.07 -2.52
N PHE A 84 -3.03 -0.70 -1.77
CA PHE A 84 -2.72 0.69 -1.37
C PHE A 84 -1.35 1.06 -1.94
N VAL A 85 -1.24 2.25 -2.55
CA VAL A 85 -0.01 2.76 -3.18
C VAL A 85 0.08 4.28 -3.03
N PRO A 86 1.29 4.87 -3.07
CA PRO A 86 1.48 6.31 -3.05
C PRO A 86 0.84 6.97 -4.27
N ALA A 87 0.10 8.05 -4.02
CA ALA A 87 -0.60 8.77 -5.06
C ALA A 87 0.26 9.86 -5.69
N HIS A 88 -0.11 10.21 -6.92
CA HIS A 88 0.33 11.38 -7.68
C HIS A 88 1.84 11.38 -8.03
N GLN A 89 2.17 11.07 -9.29
CA GLN A 89 3.55 11.13 -9.78
C GLN A 89 4.20 12.51 -9.63
N TYR A 90 3.41 13.59 -9.69
CA TYR A 90 3.92 14.95 -9.47
C TYR A 90 4.27 15.24 -7.99
N LEU A 91 4.03 14.32 -7.06
CA LEU A 91 4.48 14.42 -5.66
C LEU A 91 5.73 13.57 -5.38
N TRP A 92 6.36 13.02 -6.43
CA TRP A 92 7.64 12.32 -6.35
C TRP A 92 8.70 13.16 -5.64
N SER A 93 9.48 12.51 -4.78
CA SER A 93 10.49 13.12 -3.92
C SER A 93 11.66 12.17 -3.63
N ARG A 94 12.65 12.67 -2.90
CA ARG A 94 13.77 11.89 -2.34
C ARG A 94 13.31 10.70 -1.51
N HIS A 95 12.18 10.79 -0.81
CA HIS A 95 11.64 9.67 -0.04
C HIS A 95 11.30 8.46 -0.93
N ASP A 96 10.79 8.72 -2.14
CA ASP A 96 10.47 7.67 -3.11
C ASP A 96 11.74 7.02 -3.67
N GLU A 97 12.80 7.81 -3.86
CA GLU A 97 14.13 7.32 -4.29
C GLU A 97 14.79 6.43 -3.21
N VAL A 98 14.77 6.87 -1.94
CA VAL A 98 15.29 6.10 -0.79
C VAL A 98 14.59 4.76 -0.64
N ASN A 99 13.29 4.75 -0.88
CA ASN A 99 12.47 3.55 -0.78
C ASN A 99 12.55 2.68 -2.04
N HIS A 100 13.35 3.06 -3.04
CA HIS A 100 13.47 2.34 -4.32
C HIS A 100 12.12 2.15 -5.01
N HIS A 101 11.24 3.16 -4.95
CA HIS A 101 10.01 3.14 -5.73
C HIS A 101 10.35 3.17 -7.22
N PHE A 102 9.53 2.51 -8.02
CA PHE A 102 9.56 2.67 -9.48
C PHE A 102 8.58 3.74 -9.96
N ARG A 103 7.47 3.95 -9.23
CA ARG A 103 6.35 4.80 -9.66
C ARG A 103 5.43 5.22 -8.52
N ARG A 104 4.64 6.26 -8.77
CA ARG A 104 3.43 6.60 -8.01
C ARG A 104 2.21 6.50 -8.90
N TYR A 105 1.04 6.34 -8.29
CA TYR A 105 -0.19 6.06 -9.03
C TYR A 105 -1.14 7.26 -9.06
N SER A 106 -1.81 7.42 -10.19
CA SER A 106 -3.09 8.12 -10.24
C SER A 106 -4.21 7.09 -10.09
N ALA A 107 -5.41 7.55 -9.73
CA ALA A 107 -6.61 6.70 -9.77
C ALA A 107 -6.77 6.02 -11.15
N LYS A 108 -6.52 6.76 -12.24
CA LYS A 108 -6.60 6.23 -13.61
C LYS A 108 -5.56 5.15 -13.89
N SER A 109 -4.29 5.38 -13.52
CA SER A 109 -3.22 4.40 -13.80
C SER A 109 -3.39 3.13 -12.96
N LEU A 110 -3.76 3.25 -11.68
CA LEU A 110 -4.04 2.08 -10.83
C LEU A 110 -5.22 1.26 -11.36
N ARG A 111 -6.32 1.93 -11.73
CA ARG A 111 -7.47 1.25 -12.37
C ARG A 111 -7.06 0.52 -13.64
N THR A 112 -6.25 1.16 -14.48
CA THR A 112 -5.78 0.59 -15.74
C THR A 112 -4.94 -0.66 -15.50
N ALA A 113 -3.97 -0.60 -14.58
CA ALA A 113 -3.11 -1.73 -14.23
C ALA A 113 -3.94 -2.93 -13.73
N ILE A 114 -4.86 -2.70 -12.78
CA ILE A 114 -5.72 -3.74 -12.22
C ILE A 114 -6.65 -4.34 -13.30
N THR A 115 -7.23 -3.51 -14.16
CA THR A 115 -8.15 -3.98 -15.21
C THR A 115 -7.40 -4.80 -16.27
N LYS A 116 -6.17 -4.40 -16.65
CA LYS A 116 -5.31 -5.18 -17.56
C LYS A 116 -4.99 -6.56 -17.00
N ALA A 117 -4.89 -6.69 -15.68
CA ALA A 117 -4.72 -7.98 -15.02
C ALA A 117 -6.02 -8.80 -14.92
N SER A 118 -7.12 -8.40 -15.58
CA SER A 118 -8.42 -9.09 -15.55
C SER A 118 -9.06 -9.17 -14.16
N LEU A 119 -8.92 -8.09 -13.39
CA LEU A 119 -9.63 -7.86 -12.12
C LEU A 119 -10.62 -6.71 -12.29
N ARG A 120 -11.82 -6.85 -11.71
CA ARG A 120 -12.86 -5.81 -11.72
C ARG A 120 -12.67 -4.88 -10.52
N VAL A 121 -12.45 -3.60 -10.76
CA VAL A 121 -12.34 -2.59 -9.68
C VAL A 121 -13.73 -2.28 -9.10
N GLU A 122 -14.00 -2.73 -7.87
CA GLU A 122 -15.23 -2.45 -7.12
C GLU A 122 -15.21 -1.05 -6.48
N ARG A 123 -14.05 -0.65 -5.94
CA ARG A 123 -13.88 0.64 -5.28
C ARG A 123 -12.50 1.22 -5.57
N LEU A 124 -12.44 2.53 -5.74
CA LEU A 124 -11.21 3.29 -5.93
C LEU A 124 -11.36 4.63 -5.22
N ALA A 125 -10.50 4.90 -4.25
CA ALA A 125 -10.57 6.13 -3.46
C ALA A 125 -9.20 6.51 -2.92
N PHE A 126 -9.09 7.74 -2.41
CA PHE A 126 -7.88 8.24 -1.80
C PHE A 126 -7.93 8.16 -0.27
N TRP A 127 -6.74 8.09 0.33
CA TRP A 127 -6.52 8.03 1.77
C TRP A 127 -5.55 9.13 2.22
N ASN A 128 -5.65 9.55 3.48
CA ASN A 128 -4.96 10.72 4.04
C ASN A 128 -5.32 12.01 3.30
N PHE A 129 -6.61 12.37 3.30
CA PHE A 129 -7.13 13.54 2.58
C PHE A 129 -6.65 14.85 3.21
N THR A 130 -6.78 15.03 4.52
CA THR A 130 -6.35 16.27 5.20
C THR A 130 -4.84 16.46 5.11
N LEU A 131 -4.07 15.37 5.22
CA LEU A 131 -2.62 15.42 5.11
C LEU A 131 -2.14 15.63 3.66
N PHE A 132 -3.00 15.48 2.66
CA PHE A 132 -2.62 15.76 1.27
C PHE A 132 -2.13 17.20 1.10
N PHE A 133 -2.84 18.19 1.63
CA PHE A 133 -2.50 19.60 1.43
C PHE A 133 -1.12 20.00 1.99
N PRO A 134 -0.79 19.75 3.28
CA PRO A 134 0.53 20.07 3.80
C PRO A 134 1.62 19.22 3.13
N THR A 135 1.36 17.94 2.85
CA THR A 135 2.33 17.07 2.17
C THR A 135 2.62 17.58 0.76
N ALA A 136 1.58 17.90 -0.02
CA ALA A 136 1.73 18.44 -1.36
C ALA A 136 2.47 19.78 -1.35
N MET A 137 2.14 20.69 -0.41
CA MET A 137 2.86 21.94 -0.24
C MET A 137 4.35 21.72 0.01
N VAL A 138 4.72 20.89 0.99
CA VAL A 138 6.12 20.60 1.32
C VAL A 138 6.83 19.96 0.12
N ARG A 139 6.21 18.97 -0.54
CA ARG A 139 6.79 18.25 -1.68
C ARG A 139 6.99 19.14 -2.89
N LEU A 140 6.06 20.07 -3.15
CA LEU A 140 6.18 21.05 -4.24
C LEU A 140 7.22 22.12 -3.92
N MET A 141 7.31 22.59 -2.67
CA MET A 141 8.35 23.52 -2.24
C MET A 141 9.75 22.90 -2.31
N GLN A 142 9.91 21.63 -1.94
CA GLN A 142 11.18 20.90 -2.04
C GLN A 142 11.72 20.78 -3.46
N ARG A 143 10.91 21.02 -4.50
CA ARG A 143 11.38 21.05 -5.90
C ARG A 143 12.12 22.33 -6.26
N VAL A 144 11.80 23.42 -5.59
CA VAL A 144 12.38 24.74 -5.84
C VAL A 144 13.38 25.17 -4.76
N LEU A 145 13.27 24.60 -3.56
CA LEU A 145 14.21 24.84 -2.47
C LEU A 145 15.54 24.10 -2.71
N PRO A 146 16.67 24.65 -2.23
CA PRO A 146 17.95 23.96 -2.27
C PRO A 146 17.83 22.58 -1.61
N LYS A 147 18.44 21.56 -2.23
CA LYS A 147 18.49 20.23 -1.64
C LYS A 147 19.34 20.30 -0.36
N PRO A 148 18.84 19.80 0.79
CA PRO A 148 19.63 19.80 2.02
C PRO A 148 20.91 18.98 1.83
N GLU A 149 22.04 19.53 2.25
CA GLU A 149 23.32 18.83 2.27
C GLU A 149 23.30 17.74 3.35
N GLY A 150 23.68 16.50 2.98
CA GLY A 150 23.77 15.38 3.92
C GLY A 150 23.18 14.06 3.40
N PRO A 151 23.30 12.98 4.20
CA PRO A 151 22.87 11.64 3.80
C PRO A 151 21.41 11.59 3.36
N ILE A 152 21.12 10.68 2.42
CA ILE A 152 19.77 10.45 1.90
C ILE A 152 18.95 9.69 2.94
N THR A 153 18.34 10.42 3.88
CA THR A 153 17.38 9.88 4.83
C THR A 153 15.96 10.07 4.30
N GLY A 154 15.10 9.06 4.46
CA GLY A 154 13.67 9.20 4.18
C GLY A 154 13.00 10.20 5.14
N ASP A 155 11.73 10.51 4.90
CA ASP A 155 10.94 11.47 5.69
C ASP A 155 10.53 10.94 7.09
N LEU A 156 11.18 9.88 7.58
CA LEU A 156 10.85 9.25 8.86
C LEU A 156 11.51 10.01 10.02
N VAL A 157 10.80 11.00 10.55
CA VAL A 157 11.22 11.80 11.71
C VAL A 157 10.27 11.53 12.88
N PRO A 158 10.79 11.25 14.09
CA PRO A 158 9.94 11.09 15.27
C PRO A 158 9.21 12.40 15.59
N LEU A 159 7.88 12.32 15.71
CA LEU A 159 7.06 13.47 16.10
C LEU A 159 6.84 13.51 17.62
N PRO A 160 6.69 14.72 18.21
CA PRO A 160 6.30 14.85 19.61
C PRO A 160 5.01 14.08 19.94
N PRO A 161 4.89 13.44 21.12
CA PRO A 161 3.75 12.57 21.44
C PRO A 161 2.37 13.22 21.28
N LEU A 162 2.23 14.50 21.61
CA LEU A 162 0.99 15.25 21.47
C LEU A 162 0.60 15.45 20.00
N ALA A 163 1.57 15.83 19.16
CA ALA A 163 1.35 15.98 17.72
C ALA A 163 0.97 14.64 17.09
N ASN A 164 1.70 13.57 17.41
CA ASN A 164 1.41 12.22 16.94
C ASN A 164 0.00 11.75 17.36
N THR A 165 -0.40 12.02 18.60
CA THR A 165 -1.74 11.68 19.11
C THR A 165 -2.85 12.44 18.37
N GLY A 166 -2.64 13.74 18.11
CA GLY A 166 -3.57 14.57 17.34
C GLY A 166 -3.75 14.06 15.92
N LEU A 167 -2.64 13.82 15.21
CA LEU A 167 -2.64 13.27 13.84
C LEU A 167 -3.30 11.89 13.78
N LEU A 168 -3.01 11.02 14.76
CA LEU A 168 -3.66 9.71 14.83
C LEU A 168 -5.17 9.80 15.02
N ARG A 169 -5.65 10.74 15.85
CA ARG A 169 -7.10 10.98 16.02
C ARG A 169 -7.74 11.49 14.74
N LEU A 170 -7.06 12.39 14.03
CA LEU A 170 -7.51 12.92 12.74
C LEU A 170 -7.65 11.79 11.70
N ILE A 171 -6.60 10.99 11.50
CA ILE A 171 -6.63 9.84 10.56
C ILE A 171 -7.72 8.84 10.96
N LYS A 172 -7.91 8.57 12.26
CA LYS A 172 -9.00 7.69 12.72
C LYS A 172 -10.39 8.25 12.39
N ALA A 173 -10.58 9.56 12.48
CA ALA A 173 -11.83 10.21 12.08
C ALA A 173 -12.03 10.11 10.56
N GLU A 174 -10.98 10.39 9.76
CA GLU A 174 -11.02 10.19 8.31
C GLU A 174 -11.36 8.75 7.93
N ASN A 175 -10.77 7.77 8.60
CA ASN A 175 -11.03 6.36 8.33
C ASN A 175 -12.50 5.98 8.58
N ARG A 176 -13.18 6.62 9.54
CA ARG A 176 -14.62 6.43 9.76
C ARG A 176 -15.44 7.01 8.60
N LEU A 177 -15.09 8.21 8.14
CA LEU A 177 -15.73 8.85 6.99
C LEU A 177 -15.51 8.04 5.71
N LEU A 178 -14.30 7.53 5.50
CA LEU A 178 -13.94 6.68 4.37
C LEU A 178 -14.75 5.37 4.31
N ARG A 179 -15.49 4.99 5.36
CA ARG A 179 -16.41 3.84 5.27
C ARG A 179 -17.64 4.14 4.43
N VAL A 180 -18.05 5.40 4.36
CA VAL A 180 -19.32 5.83 3.73
C VAL A 180 -19.12 6.76 2.52
N LEU A 181 -17.96 7.39 2.38
CA LEU A 181 -17.63 8.27 1.26
C LEU A 181 -16.27 7.96 0.64
N ASN A 182 -16.05 8.43 -0.58
CA ASN A 182 -14.76 8.36 -1.26
C ASN A 182 -14.14 9.76 -1.32
N PHE A 183 -12.94 9.92 -0.76
CA PHE A 183 -12.21 11.18 -0.91
C PHE A 183 -11.72 11.35 -2.34
N PRO A 184 -11.80 12.56 -2.91
CA PRO A 184 -11.39 12.83 -4.29
C PRO A 184 -9.87 12.95 -4.47
N VAL A 185 -9.12 13.14 -3.38
CA VAL A 185 -7.67 13.32 -3.36
C VAL A 185 -7.09 12.82 -2.03
N GLY A 186 -5.80 12.52 -1.99
CA GLY A 186 -5.12 12.02 -0.80
C GLY A 186 -3.64 11.75 -1.08
N VAL A 187 -2.87 11.50 -0.03
CA VAL A 187 -1.44 11.15 -0.16
C VAL A 187 -1.26 9.78 -0.81
N SER A 188 -2.20 8.86 -0.56
CA SER A 188 -2.22 7.52 -1.14
C SER A 188 -3.55 7.25 -1.85
N VAL A 189 -3.53 6.33 -2.81
CA VAL A 189 -4.72 5.85 -3.50
C VAL A 189 -4.83 4.34 -3.26
N PHE A 190 -6.05 3.86 -3.09
CA PHE A 190 -6.31 2.44 -2.92
C PHE A 190 -7.43 1.96 -3.83
N ALA A 191 -7.34 0.67 -4.18
CA ALA A 191 -8.35 -0.02 -4.96
C ALA A 191 -8.77 -1.31 -4.25
N LEU A 192 -10.08 -1.52 -4.17
CA LEU A 192 -10.67 -2.83 -3.92
C LEU A 192 -11.09 -3.40 -5.28
N ALA A 193 -10.56 -4.56 -5.63
CA ALA A 193 -10.85 -5.25 -6.87
C ALA A 193 -11.26 -6.69 -6.62
N GLN A 194 -11.99 -7.28 -7.56
CA GLN A 194 -12.50 -8.64 -7.44
C GLN A 194 -12.10 -9.45 -8.67
N LYS A 195 -11.73 -10.72 -8.46
CA LYS A 195 -11.63 -11.72 -9.51
C LYS A 195 -13.03 -12.15 -9.91
N ALA A 196 -13.34 -12.11 -11.20
CA ALA A 196 -14.61 -12.62 -11.71
C ALA A 196 -14.82 -14.09 -11.29
N GLU A 197 -16.08 -14.49 -11.13
CA GLU A 197 -16.49 -15.87 -10.91
C GLU A 197 -16.10 -16.78 -12.08
#